data_AF-A0A838UX55-F1
#
_entry.id   AF-A0A838UX55-F1
#
_cell.length_a   1.000
_cell.length_b   1.000
_cell.length_c   1.000
_cell.angle_alpha   90.00
_cell.angle_beta   90.00
_cell.angle_gamma   90.00
#
_symmetry.space_group_name_H-M   'P 1'
#
loop_
_entity.id
_entity.type
_entity.pdbx_description
1 polymer ?
#
loop_
_entity_poly.entity_id
_entity_poly.type
_entity_poly.pdbx_seq_one_letter_code
_entity_poly.pdbx_strand_id
1 'polypeptide(L)'
;PHLFTCLGGGYIASGSVGLEKQPKPYLPIGAQLLPREGAGEVQTPIHYSGPTALQLGDPIFLRHSKAGELCEHFTHLALVRDGRIIEETPTYRGDGQLFL
;
A
#
# COMPACT_ATOMS: atom_id res chain seq x y z
N PRO A 1 -12.71 14.98 10.55
CA PRO A 1 -12.83 13.50 10.56
C PRO A 1 -11.47 12.86 10.80
N HIS A 2 -11.36 11.87 11.68
CA HIS A 2 -10.11 11.15 11.95
C HIS A 2 -10.08 9.77 11.31
N LEU A 3 -11.17 9.37 10.64
CA LEU A 3 -11.30 8.08 9.98
C LEU A 3 -11.50 8.31 8.48
N PHE A 4 -10.66 7.69 7.67
CA PHE A 4 -10.72 7.75 6.21
C PHE A 4 -10.62 6.31 5.67
N THR A 5 -11.41 5.98 4.66
CA THR A 5 -11.37 4.65 4.05
C THR A 5 -10.75 4.74 2.67
N CYS A 6 -9.63 4.04 2.47
CA CYS A 6 -9.01 3.91 1.15
C CYS A 6 -9.75 2.85 0.33
N LEU A 7 -9.78 3.03 -1.00
CA LEU A 7 -10.21 2.00 -1.94
C LEU A 7 -9.14 0.90 -2.01
N GLY A 8 -9.27 -0.07 -1.11
CA GLY A 8 -8.29 -1.13 -0.87
C GLY A 8 -6.88 -0.60 -0.59
N GLY A 9 -5.90 -1.35 -1.08
CA GLY A 9 -4.50 -0.97 -1.02
C GLY A 9 -3.80 -1.42 0.25
N GLY A 10 -2.48 -1.62 0.13
CA GLY A 10 -1.67 -2.24 1.16
C GLY A 10 -1.85 -3.77 1.12
N TYR A 11 -0.91 -4.45 0.48
CA TYR A 11 -0.97 -5.89 0.27
C TYR A 11 -0.40 -6.64 1.48
N ILE A 12 -1.20 -7.55 2.03
CA ILE A 12 -0.77 -8.47 3.09
C ILE A 12 0.28 -9.39 2.52
N ALA A 13 1.44 -9.49 3.16
CA ALA A 13 2.45 -10.43 2.70
C ALA A 13 2.02 -11.88 2.89
N SER A 14 2.33 -12.69 1.87
CA SER A 14 2.26 -14.15 1.90
C SER A 14 2.99 -14.79 3.10
N GLY A 15 2.55 -16.00 3.47
CA GLY A 15 3.15 -16.84 4.52
C GLY A 15 2.25 -17.02 5.74
N SER A 16 2.85 -17.25 6.92
CA SER A 16 2.13 -17.40 8.18
C SER A 16 1.28 -16.17 8.50
N VAL A 17 0.14 -16.38 9.15
CA VAL A 17 -0.69 -15.27 9.64
C VAL A 17 0.06 -14.49 10.74
N GLY A 18 -0.01 -13.16 10.70
CA GLY A 18 0.64 -12.32 11.70
C GLY A 18 0.62 -10.82 11.39
N LEU A 19 0.81 -10.00 12.42
CA LEU A 19 0.84 -8.53 12.29
C LEU A 19 2.00 -8.04 11.43
N GLU A 20 3.10 -8.79 11.39
CA GLU A 20 4.26 -8.53 10.56
C GLU A 20 3.96 -8.65 9.06
N LYS A 21 2.85 -9.28 8.69
CA LYS A 21 2.39 -9.36 7.29
C LYS A 21 1.69 -8.10 6.83
N GLN A 22 1.18 -7.28 7.76
CA GLN A 22 0.50 -6.04 7.41
C GLN A 22 1.46 -5.07 6.71
N PRO A 23 0.99 -4.36 5.67
CA PRO A 23 1.69 -3.18 5.18
C PRO A 23 1.68 -2.10 6.27
N LYS A 24 2.61 -1.15 6.18
CA LYS A 24 2.69 -0.03 7.12
C LYS A 24 2.33 1.27 6.41
N PRO A 25 1.35 2.06 6.91
CA PRO A 25 1.17 3.43 6.45
C PRO A 25 2.49 4.19 6.56
N TYR A 26 2.86 4.88 5.48
CA TYR A 26 4.11 5.63 5.38
C TYR A 26 3.86 7.12 5.26
N LEU A 27 3.00 7.53 4.32
CA LEU A 27 2.64 8.92 4.10
C LEU A 27 1.12 9.07 3.91
N PRO A 28 0.52 10.18 4.36
CA PRO A 28 1.11 11.19 5.24
C PRO A 28 1.39 10.64 6.64
N ILE A 29 2.33 11.30 7.34
CA ILE A 29 2.66 10.97 8.74
C ILE A 29 1.41 11.14 9.62
N GLY A 30 1.19 10.19 10.52
CA GLY A 30 0.01 10.14 11.40
C GLY A 30 -1.09 9.19 10.92
N ALA A 31 -0.95 8.59 9.72
CA ALA A 31 -1.81 7.50 9.27
C ALA A 31 -1.49 6.20 10.01
N GLN A 32 -2.53 5.49 10.47
CA GLN A 32 -2.42 4.23 11.18
C GLN A 32 -3.52 3.25 10.73
N LEU A 33 -3.17 1.98 10.59
CA LEU A 33 -4.16 0.92 10.41
C LEU A 33 -4.91 0.69 11.72
N LEU A 34 -6.20 0.39 11.62
CA LEU A 34 -6.97 -0.04 12.77
C LEU A 34 -6.58 -1.48 13.18
N PRO A 35 -6.40 -1.78 14.48
CA PRO A 35 -5.92 -3.08 14.93
C PRO A 35 -6.80 -4.27 14.57
N ARG A 36 -8.11 -4.07 14.37
CA ARG A 36 -9.07 -5.16 14.12
C ARG A 36 -9.33 -5.39 12.64
N GLU A 37 -9.21 -4.35 11.82
CA GLU A 37 -9.50 -4.37 10.40
C GLU A 37 -8.24 -4.58 9.57
N GLY A 38 -7.17 -3.83 9.83
CA GLY A 38 -5.95 -3.90 9.03
C GLY A 38 -6.10 -3.37 7.60
N ALA A 39 -5.18 -3.76 6.72
CA ALA A 39 -5.31 -3.51 5.29
C ALA A 39 -6.21 -4.57 4.63
N GLY A 40 -7.04 -4.15 3.68
CA GLY A 40 -7.98 -5.02 2.99
C GLY A 40 -7.98 -4.81 1.47
N GLU A 41 -8.36 -5.85 0.74
CA GLU A 41 -8.38 -5.82 -0.73
C GLU A 41 -9.43 -4.84 -1.28
N VAL A 42 -10.59 -4.77 -0.64
CA VAL A 42 -11.71 -3.90 -1.06
C VAL A 42 -11.63 -2.53 -0.38
N GLN A 43 -11.24 -2.51 0.89
CA GLN A 43 -11.19 -1.30 1.69
C GLN A 43 -10.11 -1.39 2.76
N THR A 44 -9.44 -0.26 3.00
CA THR A 44 -8.46 -0.11 4.07
C THR A 44 -8.83 1.10 4.91
N PRO A 45 -9.49 0.91 6.06
CA PRO A 45 -9.79 2.00 6.98
C PRO A 45 -8.52 2.47 7.69
N ILE A 46 -8.32 3.79 7.69
CA ILE A 46 -7.17 4.48 8.26
C ILE A 46 -7.64 5.45 9.32
N HIS A 47 -7.05 5.34 10.51
CA HIS A 47 -7.09 6.42 11.48
C HIS A 47 -5.99 7.42 11.16
N TYR A 48 -6.35 8.70 11.08
CA TYR A 48 -5.43 9.80 10.76
C TYR A 48 -5.49 10.90 11.81
N SER A 49 -4.34 11.17 12.44
CA SER A 49 -4.14 12.22 13.44
C SER A 49 -3.02 13.20 13.08
N GLY A 50 -2.60 13.21 11.81
CA GLY A 50 -1.55 14.11 11.33
C GLY A 50 -2.03 15.55 11.12
N PRO A 51 -1.09 16.49 10.92
CA PRO A 51 -1.39 17.92 10.81
C PRO A 51 -1.97 18.33 9.45
N THR A 52 -1.85 17.50 8.42
CA THR A 52 -2.31 17.82 7.05
C THR A 52 -3.80 17.56 6.92
N ALA A 53 -4.57 18.55 6.46
CA ALA A 53 -5.99 18.33 6.18
C ALA A 53 -6.14 17.40 4.96
N LEU A 54 -6.72 16.22 5.17
CA LEU A 54 -7.03 15.26 4.11
C LEU A 54 -8.40 15.53 3.49
N GLN A 55 -8.47 15.38 2.17
CA GLN A 55 -9.68 15.43 1.35
C GLN A 55 -9.96 14.09 0.68
N LEU A 56 -11.18 13.91 0.18
CA LEU A 56 -11.50 12.73 -0.63
C LEU A 56 -10.67 12.74 -1.92
N GLY A 57 -10.02 11.62 -2.21
CA GLY A 57 -9.10 11.48 -3.35
C GLY A 57 -7.63 11.64 -2.98
N ASP A 58 -7.29 12.14 -1.78
CA ASP A 58 -5.90 12.20 -1.34
C ASP A 58 -5.32 10.78 -1.14
N PRO A 59 -4.06 10.55 -1.55
CA PRO A 59 -3.44 9.24 -1.43
C PRO A 59 -2.91 8.98 -0.02
N ILE A 60 -3.06 7.73 0.44
CA ILE A 60 -2.33 7.17 1.58
C ILE A 60 -1.32 6.15 1.03
N PHE A 61 -0.03 6.38 1.25
CA PHE A 61 1.02 5.49 0.82
C PHE A 61 1.26 4.41 1.88
N LEU A 62 1.19 3.15 1.46
CA LEU A 62 1.41 1.97 2.29
C LEU A 62 2.70 1.27 1.84
N ARG A 63 3.61 1.02 2.78
CA ARG A 63 4.83 0.25 2.54
C ARG A 63 4.54 -1.23 2.75
N HIS A 64 4.74 -2.03 1.71
CA HIS A 64 4.61 -3.48 1.76
C HIS A 64 5.59 -4.10 2.78
N SER A 65 5.19 -5.20 3.40
CA SER A 65 6.01 -5.96 4.35
C SER A 65 7.00 -6.90 3.67
N LYS A 66 6.73 -7.33 2.43
CA LYS A 66 7.60 -8.20 1.63
C LYS A 66 7.78 -7.62 0.22
N ALA A 67 9.04 -7.52 -0.24
CA ALA A 67 9.39 -6.83 -1.49
C ALA A 67 8.71 -7.43 -2.74
N GLY A 68 8.69 -8.76 -2.84
CA GLY A 68 8.09 -9.44 -3.99
C GLY A 68 6.57 -9.39 -4.05
N GLU A 69 5.88 -9.01 -2.97
CA GLU A 69 4.40 -9.07 -2.92
C GLU A 69 3.77 -8.12 -3.94
N LEU A 70 4.35 -6.93 -4.15
CA LEU A 70 3.83 -6.00 -5.16
C LEU A 70 3.91 -6.59 -6.58
N CYS A 71 4.92 -7.39 -6.87
CA CYS A 71 5.08 -8.01 -8.18
C CYS A 71 4.02 -9.08 -8.47
N GLU A 72 3.30 -9.57 -7.45
CA GLU A 72 2.13 -10.46 -7.62
C GLU A 72 0.85 -9.70 -7.97
N HIS A 73 0.79 -8.38 -7.73
CA HIS A 73 -0.45 -7.60 -7.89
C HIS A 73 -0.38 -6.58 -9.03
N PHE A 74 0.83 -6.17 -9.42
CA PHE A 74 1.03 -5.15 -10.44
C PHE A 74 1.92 -5.64 -11.57
N THR A 75 1.64 -5.16 -12.78
CA THR A 75 2.44 -5.45 -13.97
C THR A 75 3.67 -4.56 -14.09
N HIS A 76 3.65 -3.37 -13.48
CA HIS A 76 4.73 -2.39 -13.55
C HIS A 76 4.96 -1.75 -12.18
N LEU A 77 6.21 -1.35 -11.93
CA LEU A 77 6.60 -0.54 -10.78
C LEU A 77 7.09 0.81 -11.28
N ALA A 78 6.56 1.89 -10.71
CA ALA A 78 7.05 3.24 -10.96
C ALA A 78 8.34 3.50 -10.15
N LEU A 79 9.39 3.96 -10.82
CA LEU A 79 10.61 4.43 -10.18
C LEU A 79 10.48 5.93 -9.92
N VAL A 80 10.56 6.31 -8.64
CA VAL A 80 10.34 7.69 -8.20
C VAL A 80 11.63 8.30 -7.68
N ARG A 81 11.98 9.50 -8.18
CA ARG A 81 13.08 10.33 -7.68
C ARG A 81 12.60 11.78 -7.56
N ASP A 82 12.86 12.41 -6.41
CA ASP A 82 12.51 13.81 -6.13
C ASP A 82 11.03 14.14 -6.43
N GLY A 83 10.13 13.21 -6.08
CA GLY A 83 8.68 13.37 -6.29
C GLY A 83 8.21 13.21 -7.74
N ARG A 84 9.07 12.75 -8.64
CA ARG A 84 8.74 12.50 -10.05
C ARG A 84 8.94 11.04 -10.40
N ILE A 85 8.04 10.50 -11.22
CA ILE A 85 8.25 9.22 -11.87
C ILE A 85 9.32 9.44 -12.94
N ILE A 86 10.45 8.76 -12.81
CA ILE A 86 11.56 8.85 -13.76
C ILE A 86 11.52 7.72 -14.79
N GLU A 87 10.88 6.60 -14.46
CA GLU A 87 10.80 5.40 -15.28
C GLU A 87 9.71 4.46 -14.72
N GLU A 88 9.25 3.53 -15.55
CA GLU A 88 8.45 2.38 -15.13
C GLU A 88 9.17 1.09 -15.57
N THR A 89 9.27 0.11 -14.69
CA THR A 89 9.87 -1.20 -14.98
C THR A 89 8.80 -2.28 -14.90
N PRO A 90 8.77 -3.27 -15.81
CA PRO A 90 7.86 -4.38 -15.67
C PRO A 90 8.21 -5.24 -14.45
N THR A 91 7.20 -5.90 -13.90
CA THR A 91 7.34 -7.07 -13.02
C THR A 91 7.28 -8.34 -13.86
N TYR A 92 7.53 -9.52 -13.29
CA TYR A 92 7.35 -10.77 -14.04
C TYR A 92 5.91 -10.96 -14.55
N ARG A 93 4.89 -10.41 -13.85
CA ARG A 93 3.52 -10.39 -14.36
C ARG A 93 3.36 -9.45 -15.55
N GLY A 94 4.07 -8.32 -15.55
CA GLY A 94 4.18 -7.44 -16.72
C GLY A 94 4.79 -8.13 -17.92
N ASP A 95 5.76 -9.02 -17.69
CA ASP A 95 6.39 -9.86 -18.71
C ASP A 95 5.56 -11.10 -19.09
N GLY A 96 4.31 -11.19 -18.62
CA GLY A 96 3.40 -12.32 -18.91
C GLY A 96 3.80 -13.64 -18.26
N GLN A 97 4.67 -13.62 -17.25
CA GLN A 97 5.13 -14.81 -16.54
C GLN A 97 4.27 -15.08 -15.31
N LEU A 98 4.03 -16.36 -15.03
CA LEU A 98 3.39 -16.87 -13.82
C LEU A 98 4.24 -18.03 -13.31
N PHE A 99 4.89 -17.83 -12.16
CA PHE A 99 5.82 -18.83 -11.60
C PHE A 99 5.19 -19.71 -10.51
N LEU A 100 4.05 -19.29 -9.93
CA LEU A 100 3.34 -19.94 -8.84
C LEU A 100 1.82 -19.85 -9.05
#